data_AF-A0A9J6H8V5-F1
#
_entry.id   AF-A0A9J6H8V5-F1
#
_cell.length_a   1.000
_cell.length_b   1.000
_cell.length_c   1.000
_cell.angle_alpha   90.00
_cell.angle_beta   90.00
_cell.angle_gamma   90.00
#
_symmetry.space_group_name_H-M   'P 1'
#
loop_
_entity.id
_entity.type
_entity.pdbx_description
1 polymer ?
#
loop_
_entity_poly.entity_id
_entity_poly.type
_entity_poly.pdbx_seq_one_letter_code
_entity_poly.pdbx_strand_id
1 'polypeptide(L)'
;MAGSKTWKNIGVQGNNLCNKALVFIAKGIRTAWKQPLGYVFVHRGAPASALKDLLFQCCKALGDAGLEPVAIVCDQRSHNLYLFVSLVSTEEPYADVDRSRLFILDAPHLLKACETCCLSILSI
;
A
#
# COMPACT_ATOMS: atom_id res chain seq x y z
N MET A 1 9.12 31.38 2.73
CA MET A 1 7.67 31.09 2.78
C MET A 1 7.45 29.74 2.10
N ALA A 2 7.47 28.65 2.86
CA ALA A 2 7.30 27.30 2.34
C ALA A 2 5.81 27.06 2.11
N GLY A 3 5.40 26.97 0.84
CA GLY A 3 4.02 26.65 0.47
C GLY A 3 3.66 25.28 1.03
N SER A 4 2.72 25.26 1.98
CA SER A 4 2.08 24.05 2.48
C SER A 4 1.46 23.31 1.28
N LYS A 5 2.11 22.22 0.85
CA LYS A 5 1.50 21.27 -0.09
C LYS A 5 0.47 20.45 0.67
N THR A 6 -0.65 21.09 0.99
CA THR A 6 -1.87 20.42 1.44
C THR A 6 -2.24 19.32 0.45
N TRP A 7 -2.66 18.16 0.96
CA TRP A 7 -3.22 17.00 0.27
C TRP A 7 -4.52 17.32 -0.52
N LYS A 8 -4.50 18.35 -1.37
CA LYS A 8 -5.67 18.79 -2.14
C LYS A 8 -5.64 18.13 -3.52
N ASN A 9 -6.53 17.15 -3.69
CA ASN A 9 -6.98 16.56 -4.96
C ASN A 9 -5.91 15.89 -5.82
N ILE A 10 -5.45 14.72 -5.38
CA ILE A 10 -4.69 13.79 -6.23
C ILE A 10 -5.65 12.99 -7.15
N GLY A 11 -6.94 12.95 -6.84
CA GLY A 11 -7.96 12.26 -7.64
C GLY A 11 -8.61 13.16 -8.69
N VAL A 12 -8.79 12.65 -9.91
CA VAL A 12 -9.68 13.24 -10.92
C VAL A 12 -11.11 12.85 -10.57
N GLN A 13 -12.01 13.83 -10.52
CA GLN A 13 -13.44 13.55 -10.30
C GLN A 13 -13.98 12.79 -11.51
N GLY A 14 -14.37 11.53 -11.29
CA GLY A 14 -14.99 10.69 -12.31
C GLY A 14 -16.51 10.88 -12.36
N ASN A 15 -17.12 10.44 -13.47
CA ASN A 15 -18.58 10.52 -13.67
C ASN A 15 -19.37 9.45 -12.90
N ASN A 16 -18.68 8.57 -12.17
CA ASN A 16 -19.27 7.42 -11.46
C ASN A 16 -19.19 7.63 -9.94
N LEU A 17 -20.23 7.19 -9.23
CA LEU A 17 -20.24 7.19 -7.75
C LEU A 17 -19.21 6.22 -7.20
N CYS A 18 -18.35 6.66 -6.29
CA CYS A 18 -17.38 5.80 -5.63
C CYS A 18 -18.06 4.73 -4.75
N ASN A 19 -17.50 3.52 -4.70
CA ASN A 19 -18.03 2.41 -3.89
C ASN A 19 -17.00 1.84 -2.90
N LYS A 20 -15.77 2.36 -2.90
CA LYS A 20 -14.66 1.93 -2.06
C LYS A 20 -13.86 3.14 -1.58
N ALA A 21 -13.24 3.01 -0.41
CA ALA A 21 -12.26 3.94 0.10
C ALA A 21 -10.91 3.21 0.23
N LEU A 22 -9.89 3.74 -0.44
CA LEU A 22 -8.50 3.35 -0.26
C LEU A 22 -7.90 4.20 0.86
N VAL A 23 -7.32 3.56 1.87
CA VAL A 23 -6.80 4.26 3.07
C VAL A 23 -5.35 3.84 3.31
N PHE A 24 -4.49 4.82 3.58
CA PHE A 24 -3.11 4.59 4.00
C PHE A 24 -2.97 4.90 5.49
N ILE A 25 -2.38 3.97 6.23
CA ILE A 25 -2.19 4.09 7.68
C ILE A 25 -0.72 3.83 8.00
N ALA A 26 -0.10 4.74 8.72
CA ALA A 26 1.20 4.53 9.33
C ALA A 26 1.03 3.78 10.65
N LYS A 27 1.91 2.80 10.90
CA LYS A 27 1.92 2.01 12.11
C LYS A 27 3.33 1.92 12.68
N GLY A 28 3.45 2.15 13.97
CA GLY A 28 4.71 1.92 14.68
C GLY A 28 5.03 0.43 14.79
N ILE A 29 6.29 0.08 14.51
CA ILE A 29 6.79 -1.30 14.64
C ILE A 29 7.24 -1.56 16.08
N ARG A 30 8.08 -0.67 16.62
CA ARG A 30 8.62 -0.77 17.99
C ARG A 30 7.61 -0.30 19.04
N THR A 31 6.74 0.63 18.68
CA THR A 31 5.81 1.30 19.59
C THR A 31 4.39 1.16 19.07
N ALA A 32 3.44 0.94 19.98
CA ALA A 32 2.05 0.68 19.63
C ALA A 32 1.31 2.00 19.29
N TRP A 33 1.51 2.50 18.06
CA TRP A 33 0.76 3.63 17.53
C TRP A 33 0.32 3.37 16.09
N LYS A 34 -0.78 4.02 15.71
CA LYS A 34 -1.33 4.00 14.35
C LYS A 34 -1.92 5.36 14.01
N GLN A 35 -1.68 5.85 12.80
CA GLN A 35 -2.21 7.13 12.33
C GLN A 35 -2.60 7.02 10.85
N PRO A 36 -3.84 7.39 10.48
CA PRO A 36 -4.21 7.55 9.07
C PRO A 36 -3.38 8.66 8.43
N LEU A 37 -2.75 8.36 7.30
CA LEU A 37 -2.01 9.33 6.49
C LEU A 37 -2.91 10.03 5.48
N GLY A 38 -3.88 9.29 4.93
CA GLY A 38 -4.81 9.82 3.95
C GLY A 38 -5.75 8.75 3.40
N TYR A 39 -6.75 9.20 2.65
CA TYR A 39 -7.70 8.34 1.96
C TYR A 39 -8.07 8.88 0.58
N VAL A 40 -8.46 7.97 -0.31
CA VAL A 40 -8.94 8.28 -1.66
C VAL A 40 -10.17 7.44 -1.95
N PHE A 41 -11.22 8.03 -2.51
CA PHE A 41 -12.42 7.30 -2.93
C PHE A 41 -12.27 6.78 -4.35
N VAL A 42 -12.64 5.51 -4.58
CA VAL A 42 -12.53 4.84 -5.89
C VAL A 42 -13.81 4.04 -6.22
N HIS A 43 -14.13 3.92 -7.52
CA HIS A 43 -15.32 3.19 -8.00
C HIS A 43 -15.05 1.73 -8.43
N ARG A 44 -13.86 1.41 -8.96
CA ARG A 44 -13.50 0.02 -9.34
C ARG A 44 -12.20 -0.41 -8.67
N GLY A 45 -11.23 0.48 -8.65
CA GLY A 45 -9.93 0.40 -7.99
C GLY A 45 -9.07 1.58 -8.46
N ALA A 46 -7.95 1.83 -7.79
CA ALA A 46 -6.95 2.76 -8.30
C ALA A 46 -6.07 2.04 -9.33
N PRO A 47 -5.74 2.65 -10.48
CA PRO A 47 -4.74 2.08 -11.38
C PRO A 47 -3.40 1.96 -10.65
N ALA A 48 -2.60 0.94 -11.00
CA ALA A 48 -1.35 0.62 -10.30
C ALA A 48 -0.36 1.80 -10.28
N SER A 49 -0.31 2.60 -11.34
CA SER A 49 0.50 3.83 -11.40
C SER A 49 0.08 4.85 -10.35
N ALA A 50 -1.21 5.18 -10.26
CA ALA A 50 -1.72 6.12 -9.26
C ALA A 50 -1.51 5.58 -7.84
N LEU A 51 -1.64 4.27 -7.64
CA LEU A 51 -1.38 3.63 -6.35
C LEU A 51 0.09 3.75 -5.94
N LYS A 52 1.02 3.56 -6.89
CA LYS A 52 2.45 3.77 -6.69
C LYS A 52 2.76 5.21 -6.27
N ASP A 53 2.18 6.18 -6.98
CA ASP A 53 2.40 7.60 -6.68
C ASP A 53 1.88 7.97 -5.28
N LEU A 54 0.69 7.49 -4.92
CA LEU A 54 0.12 7.69 -3.58
C LEU A 54 0.98 7.06 -2.49
N LEU A 55 1.46 5.85 -2.72
CA LEU A 55 2.36 5.15 -1.80
C LEU A 55 3.66 5.93 -1.60
N PHE A 56 4.30 6.38 -2.67
CA PHE A 56 5.57 7.10 -2.60
C PHE A 56 5.40 8.47 -1.93
N GLN A 57 4.26 9.15 -2.15
CA GLN A 57 3.91 10.36 -1.41
C GLN A 57 3.74 10.10 0.09
N CYS A 58 3.13 8.97 0.48
CA CYS A 58 3.04 8.58 1.89
C CYS A 58 4.42 8.32 2.50
N CYS A 59 5.29 7.58 1.80
CA CYS A 59 6.67 7.33 2.23
C CYS A 59 7.44 8.64 2.41
N LYS A 60 7.32 9.56 1.46
CA LYS A 60 7.93 10.88 1.55
C LYS A 60 7.39 11.69 2.73
N ALA A 61 6.08 11.72 2.94
CA ALA A 61 5.47 12.45 4.06
C ALA A 61 5.93 11.90 5.43
N LEU A 62 6.14 10.58 5.53
CA LEU A 62 6.75 9.96 6.71
C LEU A 62 8.21 10.38 6.88
N GLY A 63 9.00 10.36 5.81
CA GLY A 63 10.40 10.81 5.81
C GLY A 63 10.55 12.27 6.21
N ASP A 64 9.72 13.16 5.65
CA ASP A 64 9.65 14.58 5.99
C ASP A 64 9.28 14.82 7.47
N ALA A 65 8.54 13.87 8.08
CA ALA A 65 8.20 13.88 9.50
C ALA A 65 9.28 13.24 10.41
N GLY A 66 10.41 12.80 9.84
CA GLY A 66 11.50 12.14 10.56
C GLY A 66 11.24 10.66 10.91
N LEU A 67 10.27 10.03 10.24
CA LEU A 67 9.98 8.61 10.38
C LEU A 67 10.62 7.84 9.21
N GLU A 68 11.09 6.63 9.49
CA GLU A 68 11.65 5.73 8.48
C GLU A 68 10.62 4.64 8.13
N PRO A 69 10.02 4.66 6.94
CA PRO A 69 9.18 3.56 6.48
C PRO A 69 10.09 2.38 6.13
N VAL A 70 9.83 1.21 6.71
CA VAL A 70 10.63 -0.01 6.47
C VAL A 70 9.82 -1.14 5.85
N ALA A 71 8.50 -1.09 5.94
CA ALA A 71 7.63 -2.14 5.41
C ALA A 71 6.29 -1.59 4.96
N ILE A 72 5.72 -2.23 3.94
CA ILE A 72 4.38 -2.01 3.44
C ILE A 72 3.59 -3.30 3.67
N VAL A 73 2.40 -3.15 4.26
CA VAL A 73 1.45 -4.25 4.44
C VAL A 73 0.19 -3.95 3.65
N CYS A 74 -0.17 -4.83 2.72
CA CYS A 74 -1.47 -4.75 2.05
C CYS A 74 -1.91 -6.15 1.61
N ASP A 75 -3.14 -6.25 1.09
CA ASP A 75 -3.68 -7.51 0.60
C ASP A 75 -3.17 -7.91 -0.79
N GLN A 76 -3.32 -9.18 -1.13
CA GLN A 76 -2.99 -9.79 -2.43
C GLN A 76 -4.03 -9.57 -3.53
N ARG A 77 -4.91 -8.55 -3.42
CA ARG A 77 -5.86 -8.28 -4.50
C ARG A 77 -5.13 -7.81 -5.75
N SER A 78 -5.74 -8.08 -6.91
CA SER A 78 -5.15 -7.84 -8.23
C SER A 78 -4.45 -6.50 -8.38
N HIS A 79 -5.03 -5.38 -7.91
CA HIS A 79 -4.43 -4.05 -8.03
C HIS A 79 -3.11 -3.90 -7.25
N ASN A 80 -3.05 -4.42 -6.03
CA ASN A 80 -1.85 -4.43 -5.19
C ASN A 80 -0.81 -5.41 -5.73
N LEU A 81 -1.27 -6.57 -6.22
CA LEU A 81 -0.41 -7.54 -6.88
C LEU A 81 0.27 -6.95 -8.13
N TYR A 82 -0.49 -6.26 -8.99
CA TYR A 82 0.06 -5.58 -10.17
C TYR A 82 1.07 -4.49 -9.79
N LEU A 83 0.82 -3.75 -8.70
CA LEU A 83 1.79 -2.81 -8.17
C LEU A 83 3.08 -3.52 -7.75
N PHE A 84 2.98 -4.64 -7.01
CA PHE A 84 4.15 -5.35 -6.52
C PHE A 84 4.97 -6.01 -7.60
N VAL A 85 4.33 -6.62 -8.60
CA VAL A 85 5.05 -7.15 -9.78
C VAL A 85 5.83 -6.04 -10.49
N SER A 86 5.41 -4.78 -10.38
CA SER A 86 6.14 -3.63 -10.94
C SER A 86 7.23 -3.04 -10.02
N LEU A 87 7.28 -3.45 -8.75
CA LEU A 87 8.15 -2.88 -7.72
C LEU A 87 9.20 -3.86 -7.18
N VAL A 88 8.91 -5.16 -7.20
CA VAL A 88 9.75 -6.20 -6.61
C VAL A 88 9.96 -7.36 -7.56
N SER A 89 11.05 -8.09 -7.34
CA SER A 89 11.33 -9.36 -8.01
C SER A 89 11.36 -10.50 -7.00
N THR A 90 11.38 -11.75 -7.47
CA THR A 90 11.51 -12.93 -6.59
C THR A 90 12.83 -12.92 -5.82
N GLU A 91 13.89 -12.39 -6.42
CA GLU A 91 15.24 -12.31 -5.81
C GLU A 91 15.37 -11.09 -4.90
N GLU A 92 14.63 -10.02 -5.21
CA GLU A 92 14.61 -8.77 -4.46
C GLU A 92 13.18 -8.46 -3.99
N PRO A 93 12.72 -9.03 -2.86
CA PRO A 93 11.37 -8.82 -2.34
C PRO A 93 11.25 -7.47 -1.59
N TYR A 94 11.99 -6.47 -2.04
CA TYR A 94 12.03 -5.13 -1.48
C TYR A 94 12.03 -4.09 -2.60
N ALA A 95 11.42 -2.94 -2.32
CA ALA A 95 11.46 -1.79 -3.21
C ALA A 95 12.26 -0.67 -2.56
N ASP A 96 13.24 -0.13 -3.27
CA ASP A 96 13.97 1.06 -2.81
C ASP A 96 13.15 2.31 -3.15
N VAL A 97 12.76 3.07 -2.12
CA VAL A 97 12.04 4.34 -2.23
C VAL A 97 12.84 5.40 -1.49
N ASP A 98 13.35 6.36 -2.26
CA ASP A 98 14.29 7.39 -1.80
C ASP A 98 15.55 6.78 -1.15
N ARG A 99 15.62 6.76 0.19
CA ARG A 99 16.73 6.20 0.99
C ARG A 99 16.30 5.00 1.83
N SER A 100 15.06 4.56 1.71
CA SER A 100 14.48 3.51 2.53
C SER A 100 14.18 2.29 1.68
N ARG A 101 14.54 1.12 2.22
CA ARG A 101 14.20 -0.17 1.65
C ARG A 101 12.87 -0.64 2.23
N LEU A 102 11.86 -0.77 1.39
CA LEU A 102 10.51 -1.16 1.79
C LEU A 102 10.29 -2.64 1.54
N PHE A 103 10.08 -3.41 2.60
CA PHE A 103 9.66 -4.81 2.51
C PHE A 103 8.15 -4.92 2.32
N ILE A 104 7.71 -5.75 1.38
CA ILE A 104 6.28 -5.98 1.14
C ILE A 104 5.85 -7.25 1.87
N LEU A 105 4.84 -7.11 2.73
CA LEU A 105 4.37 -8.19 3.59
C LEU A 105 2.86 -8.37 3.43
N ASP A 106 2.43 -9.61 3.22
CA ASP A 106 1.02 -10.00 3.32
C ASP A 106 0.87 -11.30 4.13
N ALA A 107 1.30 -11.25 5.38
CA ALA A 107 1.30 -12.43 6.25
C ALA A 107 -0.12 -13.03 6.46
N PRO A 108 -1.19 -12.24 6.74
CA PRO A 108 -2.50 -12.81 7.02
C PRO A 108 -3.16 -13.47 5.81
N HIS A 109 -3.07 -12.87 4.61
CA HIS A 109 -3.72 -13.46 3.44
C HIS A 109 -2.94 -14.66 2.89
N LEU A 110 -1.60 -14.67 3.01
CA LEU A 110 -0.80 -15.87 2.69
C LEU A 110 -1.20 -17.06 3.56
N LEU A 111 -1.37 -16.85 4.87
CA LEU A 111 -1.80 -17.91 5.79
C LEU A 111 -3.19 -18.45 5.40
N LYS A 112 -4.14 -17.55 5.14
CA LYS A 112 -5.50 -17.94 4.72
C LYS A 112 -5.53 -18.67 3.37
N ALA A 113 -4.73 -18.24 2.40
CA ALA A 113 -4.63 -18.88 1.10
C ALA A 113 -4.01 -20.29 1.22
N CYS A 114 -2.99 -20.44 2.07
CA CYS A 114 -2.34 -21.72 2.34
C CYS A 114 -3.33 -22.73 2.97
N GLU A 115 -4.12 -22.30 3.95
CA GLU A 115 -5.18 -23.13 4.55
C GLU A 115 -6.22 -23.61 3.51
N THR A 116 -6.67 -22.70 2.63
CA THR A 116 -7.62 -23.03 1.57
C THR A 116 -7.04 -24.04 0.58
N CYS A 117 -5.77 -23.87 0.22
CA CYS A 117 -5.08 -24.77 -0.70
C CYS A 117 -4.89 -26.16 -0.09
N CYS A 118 -4.45 -26.26 1.16
CA CYS A 118 -4.26 -27.55 1.84
C CYS A 118 -5.57 -28.35 1.98
N LEU A 119 -6.70 -27.69 2.25
CA LEU A 119 -8.00 -28.34 2.32
C LEU A 119 -8.46 -28.89 0.96
N SER A 120 -8.11 -28.22 -0.14
CA SER A 120 -8.45 -28.70 -1.49
C SER A 120 -7.63 -29.93 -1.92
N ILE A 121 -6.39 -30.08 -1.42
CA ILE A 121 -5.51 -31.22 -1.72
C ILE A 121 -5.88 -32.45 -0.88
N LEU A 122 -6.35 -32.26 0.36
CA LEU A 122 -6.81 -33.34 1.24
C LEU A 122 -8.22 -33.86 0.90
N SER A 123 -8.90 -33.26 -0.07
CA SER A 123 -10.25 -33.62 -0.53
C SER A 123 -10.24 -34.38 -1.86
N ILE A 124 -9.07 -34.84 -2.34
CA ILE A 124 -8.86 -35.72 -3.51
C ILE A 124 -8.34 -37.06 -2.99
#